data_AF-A0AAD3SC61-F1
#
_entry.id   AF-A0AAD3SC61-F1
#
_cell.length_a   1.000
_cell.length_b   1.000
_cell.length_c   1.000
_cell.angle_alpha   90.00
_cell.angle_beta   90.00
_cell.angle_gamma   90.00
#
_symmetry.space_group_name_H-M   'P 1'
#
loop_
_entity.id
_entity.type
_entity.pdbx_description
1 polymer ?
#
loop_
_entity_poly.entity_id
_entity_poly.type
_entity_poly.pdbx_seq_one_letter_code
_entity_poly.pdbx_strand_id
1 'polypeptide(L)'
;MADPRLQGQYPTTGLYQALAIAAMCVQEQPNTRPLVTDVVMALNYLTSQPYDPASSILGSRRNPSSMRTQERENIMKQDLGES
;
A
#
# COMPACT_ATOMS: atom_id res chain seq x y z
N MET A 1 6.08 -19.60 0.67
CA MET A 1 5.29 -19.86 1.89
C MET A 1 5.60 -18.78 2.91
N ALA A 2 4.62 -18.40 3.74
CA ALA A 2 4.82 -17.49 4.86
C ALA A 2 5.37 -18.23 6.09
N ASP A 3 5.96 -17.52 7.04
CA ASP A 3 6.48 -18.10 8.30
C ASP A 3 5.33 -18.75 9.11
N PRO A 4 5.45 -20.03 9.51
CA PRO A 4 4.46 -20.71 10.35
C PRO A 4 4.14 -19.98 11.67
N ARG A 5 5.10 -19.22 12.23
CA ARG A 5 4.91 -18.44 13.45
C ARG A 5 3.91 -17.30 13.31
N LEU A 6 3.62 -16.87 12.08
CA LEU A 6 2.57 -15.88 11.82
C LEU A 6 1.17 -16.47 12.00
N GLN A 7 0.99 -17.79 11.98
CA GLN A 7 -0.30 -18.46 12.19
C GLN A 7 -1.44 -17.91 11.28
N GLY A 8 -1.10 -17.47 10.07
CA GLY A 8 -2.06 -16.85 9.14
C GLY A 8 -2.46 -15.41 9.48
N GLN A 9 -1.86 -14.80 10.50
CA GLN A 9 -2.13 -13.42 10.94
C GLN A 9 -1.33 -12.41 10.14
N TYR A 10 -1.60 -12.34 8.84
CA TYR A 10 -0.99 -11.37 7.96
C TYR A 10 -1.92 -11.01 6.80
N PRO A 11 -1.81 -9.79 6.23
CA PRO A 11 -2.56 -9.44 5.04
C PRO A 11 -1.95 -10.17 3.86
N THR A 12 -2.69 -11.10 3.25
CA THR A 12 -2.21 -11.90 2.11
C THR A 12 -1.69 -11.00 0.98
N THR A 13 -2.42 -9.95 0.63
CA THR A 13 -2.02 -8.98 -0.40
C THR A 13 -0.76 -8.20 -0.02
N GLY A 14 -0.70 -7.69 1.23
CA GLY A 14 0.47 -6.96 1.73
C GLY A 14 1.74 -7.83 1.78
N LEU A 15 1.59 -9.12 2.12
CA LEU A 15 2.71 -10.07 2.10
C LEU A 15 3.26 -10.27 0.68
N TYR A 16 2.38 -10.45 -0.32
CA TYR A 16 2.82 -10.59 -1.71
C TYR A 16 3.47 -9.32 -2.24
N GLN A 17 2.97 -8.15 -1.85
CA GLN A 17 3.58 -6.87 -2.23
C GLN A 17 4.98 -6.71 -1.62
N ALA A 18 5.13 -7.00 -0.32
CA ALA A 18 6.44 -6.98 0.35
C ALA A 18 7.42 -7.97 -0.31
N LEU A 19 6.96 -9.15 -0.69
CA LEU A 19 7.77 -10.13 -1.41
C LEU A 19 8.22 -9.62 -2.79
N ALA A 20 7.33 -8.97 -3.54
CA ALA A 20 7.69 -8.37 -4.83
C ALA A 20 8.75 -7.27 -4.66
N ILE A 21 8.62 -6.42 -3.64
CA ILE A 21 9.63 -5.39 -3.32
C ILE A 21 10.98 -6.05 -2.98
N ALA A 22 10.98 -7.08 -2.14
CA ALA A 22 12.19 -7.82 -1.80
C ALA A 22 12.83 -8.47 -3.05
N ALA A 23 12.02 -9.05 -3.93
CA ALA A 23 12.48 -9.63 -5.18
C ALA A 23 13.12 -8.59 -6.10
N MET A 24 12.57 -7.38 -6.20
CA MET A 24 13.19 -6.27 -6.94
C MET A 24 14.55 -5.87 -6.35
N CYS A 25 14.75 -6.00 -5.03
CA CYS A 25 15.99 -5.63 -4.38
C CYS A 25 17.14 -6.63 -4.59
N VAL A 26 16.82 -7.92 -4.78
CA VAL A 26 17.81 -9.01 -4.93
C VAL A 26 18.10 -9.38 -6.38
N GLN A 27 17.70 -8.54 -7.34
CA GLN A 27 17.95 -8.76 -8.77
C GLN A 27 19.44 -8.87 -9.08
N GLU A 28 19.82 -9.77 -10.00
CA GLU A 28 21.22 -9.96 -10.41
C GLU A 28 21.81 -8.68 -11.03
N GLN A 29 21.00 -7.98 -11.81
CA GLN A 29 21.40 -6.74 -12.47
C GLN A 29 21.21 -5.55 -11.52
N PRO A 30 22.25 -4.77 -11.20
CA PRO A 30 22.15 -3.67 -10.23
C PRO A 30 21.23 -2.55 -10.71
N ASN A 31 21.12 -2.34 -12.03
CA ASN A 31 20.35 -1.26 -12.62
C ASN A 31 18.82 -1.47 -12.54
N THR A 32 18.37 -2.69 -12.24
CA THR A 32 16.94 -3.02 -12.07
C THR A 32 16.52 -2.96 -10.61
N ARG A 33 17.47 -2.77 -9.68
CA ARG A 33 17.18 -2.61 -8.26
C ARG A 33 16.63 -1.19 -8.03
N PRO A 34 15.52 -1.05 -7.29
CA PRO A 34 14.94 0.25 -6.98
C PRO A 34 15.85 1.07 -6.06
N LEU A 35 15.67 2.39 -6.05
CA LEU A 35 16.32 3.23 -5.04
C LEU A 35 15.79 2.87 -3.66
N VAL A 36 16.65 2.95 -2.64
CA VAL A 36 16.26 2.68 -1.25
C VAL A 36 15.13 3.58 -0.77
N THR A 37 15.06 4.83 -1.28
CA THR A 37 13.96 5.76 -1.00
C THR A 37 12.61 5.22 -1.46
N ASP A 38 12.57 4.60 -2.64
CA ASP A 38 11.34 4.04 -3.22
C ASP A 38 10.91 2.79 -2.47
N VAL A 39 11.88 1.97 -2.05
CA VAL A 39 11.64 0.80 -1.19
C VAL A 39 11.03 1.24 0.13
N VAL A 40 11.61 2.24 0.81
CA VAL A 40 11.11 2.73 2.09
C VAL A 40 9.72 3.33 1.93
N MET A 41 9.46 4.12 0.88
CA MET A 41 8.13 4.66 0.61
C MET A 41 7.09 3.55 0.40
N ALA A 42 7.42 2.54 -0.41
CA ALA A 42 6.53 1.42 -0.67
C ALA A 42 6.24 0.63 0.61
N LEU A 43 7.26 0.34 1.43
CA LEU A 43 7.09 -0.33 2.71
C LEU A 43 6.27 0.50 3.71
N ASN A 44 6.48 1.82 3.77
CA ASN A 44 5.70 2.72 4.60
C ASN A 44 4.22 2.73 4.19
N TYR A 45 3.92 2.65 2.88
CA TYR A 45 2.56 2.50 2.40
C TYR A 45 1.95 1.18 2.87
N LEU A 46 2.68 0.06 2.81
CA LEU A 46 2.20 -1.24 3.29
C LEU A 46 1.93 -1.24 4.80
N THR A 47 2.76 -0.59 5.60
CA THR A 47 2.59 -0.53 7.07
C THR A 47 1.52 0.46 7.50
N SER A 48 1.15 1.43 6.66
CA SER A 48 0.05 2.37 6.94
C SER A 48 -1.32 1.70 7.05
N GLN A 49 -1.46 0.47 6.54
CA GLN A 49 -2.68 -0.33 6.61
C GLN A 49 -2.48 -1.46 7.64
N PRO A 50 -2.95 -1.30 8.88
CA PRO A 50 -2.83 -2.34 9.88
C PRO A 50 -3.59 -3.60 9.46
N TYR A 51 -3.05 -4.76 9.83
CA TYR A 51 -3.72 -6.04 9.59
C TYR A 51 -4.99 -6.13 10.45
N ASP A 52 -6.14 -6.16 9.80
CA ASP A 52 -7.42 -6.48 10.42
C ASP A 52 -7.91 -7.84 9.90
N PRO A 53 -7.95 -8.89 10.73
CA PRO A 53 -8.43 -10.21 10.33
C PRO A 53 -9.89 -10.19 9.86
N ALA A 54 -10.73 -9.27 10.35
CA ALA A 54 -12.12 -9.14 9.90
C ALA A 54 -12.22 -8.52 8.50
N SER A 55 -11.28 -7.64 8.15
CA SER A 55 -11.22 -7.02 6.82
C SER A 55 -10.92 -8.00 5.68
N SER A 56 -10.32 -9.15 6.00
CA SER A 56 -10.01 -10.21 5.02
C SER A 56 -11.27 -10.83 4.41
N ILE A 57 -12.39 -10.84 5.15
CA ILE A 57 -13.69 -11.38 4.72
C ILE A 57 -14.41 -10.40 3.78
N LEU A 58 -14.15 -9.10 3.91
CA LEU A 58 -14.76 -8.02 3.12
C LEU A 58 -13.84 -7.49 2.00
N GLY A 59 -12.63 -8.05 1.88
CA GLY A 59 -11.48 -7.46 1.16
C GLY A 59 -11.58 -7.37 -0.37
N SER A 60 -12.64 -7.89 -0.99
CA SER A 60 -12.84 -7.77 -2.45
C SER A 60 -13.43 -6.42 -2.89
N ARG A 61 -13.84 -5.53 -1.95
CA ARG A 61 -14.54 -4.26 -2.28
C ARG A 61 -13.85 -2.97 -1.86
N ARG A 62 -12.54 -2.92 -1.63
CA ARG A 62 -11.85 -1.62 -1.52
C ARG A 62 -11.39 -1.16 -2.90
N ASN A 63 -12.32 -0.48 -3.58
CA ASN A 63 -12.07 0.29 -4.79
C ASN A 63 -11.00 1.37 -4.48
N PRO A 64 -9.90 1.47 -5.24
CA PRO A 64 -8.89 2.52 -5.07
C PRO A 64 -9.40 3.94 -5.40
N SER A 65 -10.70 4.11 -5.69
CA SER A 65 -11.30 5.40 -6.02
C SER A 65 -11.46 6.36 -4.83
N SER A 66 -11.28 5.92 -3.58
CA SER A 66 -11.55 6.80 -2.43
C SER A 66 -10.46 7.82 -2.12
N MET A 67 -9.26 7.74 -2.71
CA MET A 67 -8.22 8.77 -2.51
C MET A 67 -8.26 9.91 -3.53
N ARG A 68 -8.99 9.79 -4.64
CA ARG A 68 -9.11 10.87 -5.64
C ARG A 68 -10.24 11.87 -5.36
N THR A 69 -11.15 11.59 -4.44
CA THR A 69 -12.31 12.47 -4.19
C THR A 69 -12.01 13.54 -3.14
N GLN A 70 -11.06 13.32 -2.22
CA GLN A 70 -10.80 14.29 -1.16
C GLN A 70 -10.01 15.53 -1.64
N GLU A 71 -9.22 15.38 -2.70
CA GLU A 71 -8.52 16.52 -3.31
C GLU A 71 -9.46 17.38 -4.16
N ARG A 72 -10.45 16.78 -4.84
CA ARG A 72 -11.48 17.53 -5.58
C ARG A 72 -12.51 18.24 -4.70
N GLU A 73 -12.84 17.67 -3.54
CA GLU A 73 -13.71 18.32 -2.54
C GLU A 73 -13.05 19.56 -1.90
N ASN A 74 -11.72 19.59 -1.78
CA ASN A 74 -11.01 20.76 -1.26
C ASN A 74 -10.80 21.85 -2.33
N ILE A 75 -10.69 21.49 -3.60
CA ILE A 75 -10.54 22.45 -4.71
C ILE A 75 -11.88 23.15 -5.04
N MET A 76 -13.02 22.51 -4.79
CA MET A 76 -14.34 23.10 -5.09
C MET A 76 -14.90 23.99 -3.95
N LYS A 77 -14.20 24.07 -2.80
CA LYS A 77 -14.56 24.94 -1.68
C LYS A 77 -13.80 26.27 -1.65
N GLN A 78 -12.92 26.52 -2.62
CA GLN A 78 -12.09 27.73 -2.66
C GLN A 78 -12.68 28.88 -3.51
N ASP A 79 -13.85 28.69 -4.16
CA ASP A 79 -14.41 29.69 -5.09
C ASP A 79 -15.82 30.23 -4.71
N LEU A 80 -16.32 29.94 -3.50
CA LEU A 80 -17.51 30.63 -2.95
C LEU A 80 -17.15 31.30 -1.62
N GLY A 81 -16.29 32.30 -1.71
CA GLY A 81 -15.85 33.03 -0.53
C GLY A 81 -14.84 34.13 -0.80
N GLU A 82 -14.98 34.92 -1.88
CA GLU A 82 -14.41 36.27 -1.89
C GLU A 82 -15.19 37.19 -2.87
N SER A 83 -15.66 38.30 -2.30
CA SER A 83 -16.40 39.47 -2.86
C SER A 83 -17.89 39.32 -3.14
#